data_AF-A0A2P4YS79-F1
#
_entry.id   AF-A0A2P4YS79-F1
#
_cell.length_a   1.000
_cell.length_b   1.000
_cell.length_c   1.000
_cell.angle_alpha   90.00
_cell.angle_beta   90.00
_cell.angle_gamma   90.00
#
_symmetry.space_group_name_H-M   'P 1'
#
loop_
_entity.id
_entity.type
_entity.pdbx_description
1 polymer ?
#
loop_
_entity_poly.entity_id
_entity_poly.type
_entity_poly.pdbx_seq_one_letter_code
_entity_poly.pdbx_strand_id
1 'polypeptide(L)'
;MGAIGSGATKTTGERPLVQEHAAFRHTVSNALEHWIAIYKEPTGNSKMHAQYLQMLKQYGLLADDESVSLFFKFGTELCVDACLKSSFAASDPAALKAGAKVPLNYAVLDALTHLMALLVKYLDPAPAAKLQVLNHAVGAIANVLVAAHDLSRKKKAPFDQRVFFRMFVNLMKELTAQEPALDAIHLQVLNTFASAYNTLQPLGLPGFVFAWTELISHRCFMPLLLRAKQQRGWQILHRLLMNLLVFMEPFLRHANSTVSLPDSIAALYKGVVRIILVLLHDYPDFLSDFYTSFCDVLPAACVQLRNVILSAFSRSMRLPDPLTLGLQVAQLPEVTVAPRLMPAWGAALTHNGIKDYVDEFLHATANRASVFPADLIPKLTRPAAQLERDPTSCKYALPALNALVLYLGKEGITDMANGRSTPTNAPPVPSGADSKAGAASTTSKFEQTAAMDVFRYLADELDTEGRYWYFSSLANHLRYPNSHTHYFSCVILYLFSYSSNKMVKEQITRVLIERLIANRPHPWGLLVTFIELIRNKSYKFWEQDYLECSSEIKEVFDDVARTCLGAAPGTSSASPLASLGGSTIPTLSPSASS
;
A
#
# COMPACT_ATOMS: atom_id res chain seq x y z
N MET A 1 -46.02 31.17 -2.94
CA MET A 1 -46.61 32.14 -2.00
C MET A 1 -45.65 32.34 -0.84
N GLY A 2 -45.41 33.59 -0.43
CA GLY A 2 -44.75 33.92 0.84
C GLY A 2 -43.29 34.32 0.75
N ALA A 3 -43.03 35.55 0.31
CA ALA A 3 -41.79 36.26 0.60
C ALA A 3 -41.87 36.88 2.00
N ILE A 4 -40.83 36.73 2.83
CA ILE A 4 -40.52 37.67 3.92
C ILE A 4 -39.00 37.79 3.99
N GLY A 5 -38.51 39.00 3.70
CA GLY A 5 -37.11 39.36 3.91
C GLY A 5 -36.77 39.49 5.39
N SER A 6 -35.55 39.13 5.75
CA SER A 6 -34.93 39.55 7.01
C SER A 6 -33.55 40.12 6.68
N GLY A 7 -33.33 41.35 7.15
CA GLY A 7 -32.20 42.19 6.80
C GLY A 7 -30.86 41.63 7.24
N ALA A 8 -29.84 41.96 6.45
CA ALA A 8 -28.45 41.81 6.80
C ALA A 8 -28.10 42.70 8.00
N THR A 9 -28.11 42.14 9.21
CA THR A 9 -27.36 42.67 10.34
C THR A 9 -25.89 42.24 10.18
N LYS A 10 -25.09 43.11 9.58
CA LYS A 10 -23.62 43.03 9.71
C LYS A 10 -23.28 43.11 11.20
N THR A 11 -22.85 41.98 11.75
CA THR A 11 -22.34 41.83 13.11
C THR A 11 -21.17 42.79 13.34
N THR A 12 -21.37 43.78 14.21
CA THR A 12 -20.37 44.79 14.61
C THR A 12 -19.15 44.20 15.33
N GLY A 13 -19.18 42.92 15.73
CA GLY A 13 -18.06 42.19 16.33
C GLY A 13 -17.05 41.56 15.36
N GLU A 14 -17.38 41.40 14.07
CA GLU A 14 -16.41 40.84 13.09
C GLU A 14 -15.40 41.88 12.59
N ARG A 15 -15.78 43.17 12.57
CA ARG A 15 -14.95 44.27 12.08
C ARG A 15 -13.67 44.51 12.90
N PRO A 16 -13.71 44.51 14.24
CA PRO A 16 -12.53 44.71 15.08
C PRO A 16 -11.49 43.58 14.89
N LEU A 17 -11.93 42.32 14.92
CA LEU A 17 -11.05 41.15 14.76
C LEU A 17 -10.39 41.10 13.37
N VAL A 18 -11.12 41.45 12.31
CA VAL A 18 -10.55 41.53 10.95
C VAL A 18 -9.47 42.61 10.86
N GLN A 19 -9.67 43.75 11.53
CA GLN A 19 -8.72 44.84 11.55
C GLN A 19 -7.47 44.50 12.38
N GLU A 20 -7.64 43.83 13.52
CA GLU A 20 -6.54 43.29 14.34
C GLU A 20 -5.72 42.25 13.58
N HIS A 21 -6.37 41.30 12.90
CA HIS A 21 -5.68 40.32 12.06
C HIS A 21 -4.93 40.97 10.90
N ALA A 22 -5.48 42.02 10.29
CA ALA A 22 -4.80 42.75 9.22
C ALA A 22 -3.54 43.47 9.73
N ALA A 23 -3.63 44.11 10.90
CA ALA A 23 -2.48 44.73 11.56
C ALA A 23 -1.42 43.70 11.95
N PHE A 24 -1.83 42.57 12.55
CA PHE A 24 -0.93 41.47 12.90
C PHE A 24 -0.24 40.90 11.65
N ARG A 25 -1.00 40.65 10.58
CA ARG A 25 -0.45 40.20 9.28
C ARG A 25 0.59 41.17 8.71
N HIS A 26 0.38 42.48 8.85
CA HIS A 26 1.39 43.47 8.46
C HIS A 26 2.67 43.33 9.30
N THR A 27 2.55 43.19 10.61
CA THR A 27 3.70 42.99 11.51
C THR A 27 4.46 41.70 11.14
N VAL A 28 3.75 40.61 10.83
CA VAL A 28 4.36 39.36 10.33
C VAL A 28 5.12 39.60 9.03
N SER A 29 4.57 40.37 8.08
CA SER A 29 5.25 40.71 6.82
C SER A 29 6.59 41.40 7.08
N ASN A 30 6.59 42.44 7.93
CA ASN A 30 7.80 43.19 8.25
C ASN A 30 8.85 42.32 8.94
N ALA A 31 8.41 41.44 9.86
CA ALA A 31 9.29 40.48 10.50
C ALA A 31 9.93 39.55 9.46
N LEU A 32 9.14 38.95 8.57
CA LEU A 32 9.67 38.03 7.56
C LEU A 32 10.64 38.70 6.59
N GLU A 33 10.43 39.95 6.19
CA GLU A 33 11.40 40.70 5.39
C GLU A 33 12.75 40.82 6.10
N HIS A 34 12.75 41.15 7.40
CA HIS A 34 13.96 41.21 8.20
C HIS A 34 14.63 39.83 8.33
N TRP A 35 13.86 38.76 8.56
CA TRP A 35 14.40 37.41 8.60
C TRP A 35 15.02 36.99 7.27
N ILE A 36 14.37 37.29 6.14
CA ILE A 36 14.88 36.96 4.81
C ILE A 36 16.22 37.68 4.56
N ALA A 37 16.39 38.91 5.05
CA ALA A 37 17.67 39.60 4.99
C ALA A 37 18.75 38.86 5.80
N ILE A 38 18.46 38.52 7.07
CA ILE A 38 19.38 37.76 7.94
C ILE A 38 19.74 36.40 7.31
N TYR A 39 18.75 35.68 6.78
CA TYR A 39 18.94 34.36 6.18
C TYR A 39 19.85 34.39 4.93
N LYS A 40 19.84 35.50 4.18
CA LYS A 40 20.70 35.68 3.00
C LYS A 40 22.14 36.03 3.35
N GLU A 41 22.43 36.44 4.58
CA GLU A 41 23.79 36.78 4.98
C GLU A 41 24.65 35.52 5.12
N PRO A 42 25.76 35.39 4.37
CA PRO A 42 26.64 34.21 4.42
C PRO A 42 27.30 33.97 5.79
N THR A 43 27.39 35.02 6.61
CA THR A 43 28.02 35.03 7.94
C THR A 43 27.03 34.84 9.09
N GLY A 44 25.79 34.45 8.81
CA GLY A 44 24.75 34.23 9.83
C GLY A 44 25.25 33.28 10.93
N ASN A 45 25.52 33.83 12.12
CA ASN A 45 25.93 33.06 13.27
C ASN A 45 24.73 32.79 14.20
N SER A 46 24.80 31.72 15.00
CA SER A 46 23.71 31.31 15.89
C SER A 46 23.26 32.39 16.87
N LYS A 47 24.12 33.39 17.16
CA LYS A 47 23.80 34.53 18.02
C LYS A 47 22.79 35.48 17.35
N MET A 48 22.95 35.77 16.06
CA MET A 48 21.99 36.60 15.31
C MET A 48 20.61 35.92 15.25
N HIS A 49 20.58 34.60 15.05
CA HIS A 49 19.33 33.83 15.10
C HIS A 49 18.65 33.93 16.48
N ALA A 50 19.40 33.77 17.56
CA ALA A 50 18.86 33.88 18.91
C ALA A 50 18.32 35.29 19.22
N GLN A 51 19.04 36.34 18.82
CA GLN A 51 18.59 37.73 18.96
C GLN A 51 17.31 37.99 18.17
N TYR A 52 17.21 37.45 16.96
CA TYR A 52 16.00 37.57 16.14
C TYR A 52 14.79 36.86 16.76
N LEU A 53 14.97 35.66 17.33
CA LEU A 53 13.90 34.97 18.07
C LEU A 53 13.42 35.77 19.29
N GLN A 54 14.35 36.44 20.00
CA GLN A 54 14.00 37.33 21.10
C GLN A 54 13.21 38.56 20.63
N MET A 55 13.61 39.14 19.50
CA MET A 55 12.87 40.23 18.86
C MET A 55 11.42 39.81 18.58
N LEU A 56 11.20 38.64 17.96
CA LEU A 56 9.83 38.14 17.70
C LEU A 56 8.97 38.03 18.97
N LYS A 57 9.56 37.59 20.09
CA LYS A 57 8.87 37.56 21.40
C LYS A 57 8.52 38.98 21.89
N GLN A 58 9.44 39.93 21.77
CA GLN A 58 9.24 41.32 22.21
C GLN A 58 8.13 42.04 21.44
N TYR A 59 7.98 41.76 20.14
CA TYR A 59 6.89 42.30 19.32
C TYR A 59 5.55 41.56 19.50
N GLY A 60 5.47 40.62 20.44
CA GLY A 60 4.23 39.88 20.73
C GLY A 60 3.84 38.83 19.69
N LEU A 61 4.67 38.59 18.66
CA LEU A 61 4.36 37.63 17.60
C LEU A 61 4.38 36.17 18.06
N LEU A 62 5.00 35.92 19.22
CA LEU A 62 5.17 34.59 19.83
C LEU A 62 4.75 34.60 21.31
N ALA A 63 3.81 35.49 21.67
CA ALA A 63 3.40 35.70 23.07
C ALA A 63 2.62 34.51 23.64
N ASP A 64 1.74 33.91 22.83
CA ASP A 64 0.85 32.82 23.18
C ASP A 64 0.63 31.87 22.00
N ASP A 65 -0.15 30.82 22.23
CA ASP A 65 -0.44 29.78 21.25
C ASP A 65 -1.14 30.31 19.98
N GLU A 66 -2.08 31.23 20.17
CA GLU A 66 -2.85 31.83 19.06
C GLU A 66 -1.94 32.68 18.18
N SER A 67 -1.09 33.50 18.80
CA SER A 67 -0.12 34.36 18.11
C SER A 67 0.87 33.53 17.29
N VAL A 68 1.38 32.42 17.84
CA VAL A 68 2.27 31.49 17.11
C VAL A 68 1.55 30.87 15.91
N SER A 69 0.30 30.44 16.10
CA SER A 69 -0.52 29.88 15.01
C SER A 69 -0.77 30.89 13.90
N LEU A 70 -1.17 32.13 14.24
CA LEU A 70 -1.38 33.22 13.29
C LEU A 70 -0.08 33.63 12.59
N PHE A 71 1.04 33.67 13.30
CA PHE A 71 2.35 33.96 12.73
C PHE A 71 2.70 32.97 11.62
N PHE A 72 2.59 31.67 11.88
CA PHE A 72 2.87 30.65 10.86
C PHE A 72 1.86 30.66 9.72
N LYS A 73 0.57 30.87 10.00
CA LYS A 73 -0.47 30.96 8.97
C LYS A 73 -0.18 32.10 8.00
N PHE A 74 -0.08 33.33 8.51
CA PHE A 74 0.15 34.51 7.66
C PHE A 74 1.51 34.47 6.98
N GLY A 75 2.54 33.97 7.67
CA GLY A 75 3.86 33.82 7.06
C GLY A 75 3.84 32.84 5.88
N THR A 76 3.14 31.72 6.03
CA THR A 76 2.98 30.74 4.95
C THR A 76 2.20 31.33 3.77
N GLU A 77 1.08 31.99 4.03
CA GLU A 77 0.30 32.67 2.97
C GLU A 77 1.13 33.70 2.20
N LEU A 78 1.86 34.56 2.92
CA LEU A 78 2.70 35.61 2.35
C LEU A 78 3.84 35.04 1.50
N CYS A 79 4.59 34.06 2.02
CA CYS A 79 5.73 33.49 1.32
C CYS A 79 5.31 32.66 0.11
N VAL A 80 4.19 31.92 0.18
CA VAL A 80 3.63 31.19 -0.97
C VAL A 80 3.19 32.17 -2.06
N ASP A 81 2.44 33.20 -1.70
CA ASP A 81 1.98 34.23 -2.63
C ASP A 81 3.16 34.97 -3.30
N ALA A 82 4.17 35.36 -2.52
CA ALA A 82 5.38 36.00 -3.03
C ALA A 82 6.18 35.09 -3.99
N CYS A 83 6.35 33.80 -3.64
CA CYS A 83 7.06 32.83 -4.48
C CYS A 83 6.36 32.64 -5.84
N LEU A 84 5.04 32.45 -5.83
CA LEU A 84 4.27 32.25 -7.05
C LEU A 84 4.24 33.54 -7.89
N LYS A 85 3.86 34.69 -7.31
CA LYS A 85 3.77 35.96 -8.04
C LYS A 85 5.08 36.36 -8.70
N SER A 86 6.19 36.30 -7.98
CA SER A 86 7.50 36.66 -8.53
C SER A 86 7.90 35.77 -9.72
N SER A 87 7.60 34.48 -9.65
CA SER A 87 7.93 33.51 -10.69
C SER A 87 7.04 33.66 -11.93
N PHE A 88 5.73 33.85 -11.73
CA PHE A 88 4.78 34.04 -12.85
C PHE A 88 4.91 35.42 -13.51
N ALA A 89 5.19 36.47 -12.75
CA ALA A 89 5.41 37.81 -13.31
C ALA A 89 6.71 37.90 -14.12
N ALA A 90 7.75 37.14 -13.74
CA ALA A 90 9.02 37.07 -14.47
C ALA A 90 8.98 36.15 -15.69
N SER A 91 7.91 35.37 -15.88
CA SER A 91 7.78 34.41 -16.98
C SER A 91 7.11 35.04 -18.20
N ASP A 92 7.59 34.70 -19.40
CA ASP A 92 7.01 35.19 -20.66
C ASP A 92 5.56 34.66 -20.84
N PRO A 93 4.56 35.55 -21.02
CA PRO A 93 3.17 35.17 -21.27
C PRO A 93 2.96 34.25 -22.47
N ALA A 94 3.79 34.34 -23.51
CA ALA A 94 3.71 33.46 -24.68
C ALA A 94 4.21 32.05 -24.35
N ALA A 95 5.33 31.94 -23.64
CA ALA A 95 5.88 30.67 -23.16
C ALA A 95 4.94 29.97 -22.15
N LEU A 96 4.27 30.74 -21.28
CA LEU A 96 3.25 30.22 -20.35
C LEU A 96 2.06 29.59 -21.09
N LYS A 97 1.58 30.24 -22.17
CA LYS A 97 0.51 29.69 -23.02
C LYS A 97 0.94 28.43 -23.79
N ALA A 98 2.24 28.32 -24.10
CA ALA A 98 2.84 27.12 -24.71
C ALA A 98 3.14 26.00 -23.69
N GLY A 99 2.79 26.17 -22.41
CA GLY A 99 2.97 25.15 -21.37
C GLY A 99 4.40 25.02 -20.83
N ALA A 100 5.24 26.05 -21.00
CA ALA A 100 6.60 26.03 -20.46
C ALA A 100 6.62 25.92 -18.93
N LYS A 101 7.59 25.18 -18.40
CA LYS A 101 7.77 25.03 -16.95
C LYS A 101 8.23 26.35 -16.35
N VAL A 102 7.45 26.90 -15.42
CA VAL A 102 7.80 28.11 -14.67
C VAL A 102 8.88 27.78 -13.64
N PRO A 103 10.08 28.38 -13.71
CA PRO A 103 11.08 28.23 -12.66
C PRO A 103 10.61 28.98 -11.41
N LEU A 104 10.63 28.33 -10.26
CA LEU A 104 10.25 28.95 -8.98
C LEU A 104 11.48 29.43 -8.22
N ASN A 105 11.41 30.65 -7.68
CA ASN A 105 12.40 31.13 -6.71
C ASN A 105 11.97 30.77 -5.28
N TYR A 106 12.68 29.81 -4.68
CA TYR A 106 12.33 29.26 -3.37
C TYR A 106 12.88 30.04 -2.17
N ALA A 107 13.67 31.12 -2.37
CA ALA A 107 14.39 31.79 -1.29
C ALA A 107 13.51 32.22 -0.12
N VAL A 108 12.31 32.73 -0.39
CA VAL A 108 11.35 33.13 0.66
C VAL A 108 10.76 31.93 1.41
N LEU A 109 10.55 30.80 0.74
CA LEU A 109 10.06 29.57 1.36
C LEU A 109 11.15 28.90 2.21
N ASP A 110 12.38 28.89 1.70
CA ASP A 110 13.55 28.35 2.39
C ASP A 110 13.82 29.14 3.69
N ALA A 111 13.80 30.48 3.61
CA ALA A 111 13.95 31.33 4.79
C ALA A 111 12.85 31.07 5.83
N LEU A 112 11.58 31.03 5.42
CA LEU A 112 10.45 30.77 6.33
C LEU A 112 10.56 29.40 7.00
N THR A 113 10.82 28.34 6.23
CA THR A 113 10.90 26.98 6.79
C THR A 113 12.11 26.78 7.69
N HIS A 114 13.21 27.47 7.43
CA HIS A 114 14.34 27.55 8.37
C HIS A 114 13.93 28.24 9.68
N LEU A 115 13.19 29.36 9.63
CA LEU A 115 12.67 30.02 10.84
C LEU A 115 11.72 29.12 11.64
N MET A 116 10.80 28.43 10.95
CA MET A 116 9.90 27.46 11.56
C MET A 116 10.67 26.37 12.30
N ALA A 117 11.72 25.83 11.69
CA ALA A 117 12.56 24.81 12.32
C ALA A 117 13.28 25.34 13.56
N LEU A 118 13.84 26.55 13.51
CA LEU A 118 14.48 27.19 14.67
C LEU A 118 13.49 27.43 15.81
N LEU A 119 12.27 27.85 15.50
CA LEU A 119 11.21 28.03 16.50
C LEU A 119 10.84 26.70 17.16
N VAL A 120 10.67 25.62 16.40
CA VAL A 120 10.43 24.29 16.97
C VAL A 120 11.60 23.83 17.84
N LYS A 121 12.85 24.06 17.42
CA LYS A 121 14.04 23.61 18.15
C LYS A 121 14.30 24.42 19.43
N TYR A 122 14.07 25.73 19.41
CA TYR A 122 14.64 26.64 20.41
C TYR A 122 13.65 27.64 21.04
N LEU A 123 12.38 27.69 20.64
CA LEU A 123 11.42 28.61 21.26
C LEU A 123 11.21 28.31 22.75
N ASP A 124 11.11 27.02 23.05
CA ASP A 124 10.92 26.45 24.39
C ASP A 124 11.63 25.08 24.47
N PRO A 125 12.35 24.77 25.56
CA PRO A 125 13.04 23.49 25.71
C PRO A 125 12.11 22.30 25.99
N ALA A 126 10.89 22.52 26.48
CA ALA A 126 9.98 21.46 26.88
C ALA A 126 9.46 20.67 25.66
N PRO A 127 9.54 19.32 25.67
CA PRO A 127 9.08 18.49 24.55
C PRO A 127 7.63 18.77 24.10
N ALA A 128 6.73 19.01 25.06
CA ALA A 128 5.33 19.31 24.75
C ALA A 128 5.17 20.64 23.98
N ALA A 129 5.87 21.70 24.41
CA ALA A 129 5.85 22.99 23.73
C ALA A 129 6.46 22.90 22.32
N LYS A 130 7.57 22.16 22.15
CA LYS A 130 8.14 21.91 20.81
C LYS A 130 7.15 21.25 19.87
N LEU A 131 6.41 20.25 20.36
CA LEU A 131 5.38 19.56 19.57
C LEU A 131 4.20 20.46 19.23
N GLN A 132 3.80 21.35 20.12
CA GLN A 132 2.76 22.34 19.86
C GLN A 132 3.17 23.30 18.75
N VAL A 133 4.38 23.87 18.82
CA VAL A 133 4.93 24.74 17.76
C VAL A 133 5.04 23.99 16.43
N LEU A 134 5.48 22.72 16.46
CA LEU A 134 5.54 21.87 15.27
C LEU A 134 4.16 21.67 14.65
N ASN A 135 3.14 21.36 15.46
CA ASN A 135 1.78 21.16 14.99
C ASN A 135 1.25 22.42 14.30
N HIS A 136 1.54 23.61 14.83
CA HIS A 136 1.18 24.88 14.18
C HIS A 136 1.92 25.10 12.87
N ALA A 137 3.23 24.83 12.83
CA ALA A 137 4.03 25.00 11.60
C ALA A 137 3.55 24.07 10.47
N VAL A 138 3.40 22.78 10.76
CA VAL A 138 2.92 21.77 9.80
C VAL A 138 1.45 22.04 9.42
N GLY A 139 0.63 22.39 10.41
CA GLY A 139 -0.79 22.72 10.22
C GLY A 139 -0.98 23.94 9.33
N ALA A 140 -0.16 24.99 9.50
CA ALA A 140 -0.20 26.17 8.63
C ALA A 140 0.07 25.82 7.17
N ILE A 141 1.10 25.02 6.89
CA ILE A 141 1.41 24.56 5.52
C ILE A 141 0.24 23.75 4.95
N ALA A 142 -0.30 22.79 5.72
CA ALA A 142 -1.41 21.96 5.28
C ALA A 142 -2.68 22.79 5.00
N ASN A 143 -3.03 23.73 5.88
CA ASN A 143 -4.22 24.56 5.74
C ASN A 143 -4.12 25.51 4.54
N VAL A 144 -2.97 26.14 4.32
CA VAL A 144 -2.74 27.00 3.16
C VAL A 144 -2.75 26.19 1.86
N LEU A 145 -2.23 24.96 1.87
CA LEU A 145 -2.31 24.04 0.73
C LEU A 145 -3.76 23.72 0.38
N VAL A 146 -4.57 23.30 1.36
CA VAL A 146 -6.00 23.00 1.15
C VAL A 146 -6.72 24.22 0.59
N ALA A 147 -6.53 25.39 1.19
CA ALA A 147 -7.14 26.63 0.73
C ALA A 147 -6.71 27.00 -0.70
N ALA A 148 -5.42 26.84 -1.03
CA ALA A 148 -4.89 27.10 -2.37
C ALA A 148 -5.46 26.13 -3.41
N HIS A 149 -5.54 24.84 -3.08
CA HIS A 149 -6.14 23.82 -3.95
C HIS A 149 -7.61 24.10 -4.21
N ASP A 150 -8.40 24.41 -3.16
CA ASP A 150 -9.82 24.74 -3.29
C ASP A 150 -10.05 26.00 -4.11
N LEU A 151 -9.22 27.03 -3.89
CA LEU A 151 -9.26 28.26 -4.69
C LEU A 151 -8.95 27.98 -6.15
N SER A 152 -7.93 27.16 -6.42
CA SER A 152 -7.54 26.73 -7.76
C SER A 152 -8.68 26.01 -8.46
N ARG A 153 -9.36 25.09 -7.76
CA ARG A 153 -10.55 24.39 -8.27
C ARG A 153 -11.70 25.35 -8.57
N LYS A 154 -12.04 26.24 -7.64
CA LYS A 154 -13.14 27.21 -7.79
C LYS A 154 -12.90 28.16 -8.95
N LYS A 155 -11.66 28.64 -9.12
CA LYS A 155 -11.28 29.59 -10.17
C LYS A 155 -10.85 28.92 -11.48
N LYS A 156 -10.80 27.58 -11.54
CA LYS A 156 -10.20 26.81 -12.66
C LYS A 156 -8.80 27.30 -13.01
N ALA A 157 -8.03 27.71 -12.00
CA ALA A 157 -6.65 28.16 -12.14
C ALA A 157 -5.68 26.96 -12.01
N PRO A 158 -4.43 27.08 -12.48
CA PRO A 158 -3.41 26.07 -12.22
C PRO A 158 -3.01 26.05 -10.74
N PHE A 159 -2.92 24.84 -10.18
CA PHE A 159 -2.41 24.60 -8.83
C PHE A 159 -0.93 24.17 -8.91
N ASP A 160 -0.05 24.86 -8.19
CA ASP A 160 1.38 24.52 -8.17
C ASP A 160 1.77 23.85 -6.86
N GLN A 161 1.85 22.52 -6.87
CA GLN A 161 2.23 21.72 -5.70
C GLN A 161 3.69 21.93 -5.23
N ARG A 162 4.57 22.50 -6.07
CA ARG A 162 6.02 22.54 -5.81
C ARG A 162 6.39 23.39 -4.61
N VAL A 163 5.64 24.48 -4.36
CA VAL A 163 5.86 25.36 -3.21
C VAL A 163 5.60 24.61 -1.89
N PHE A 164 4.52 23.85 -1.82
CA PHE A 164 4.16 23.07 -0.63
C PHE A 164 5.07 21.86 -0.43
N PHE A 165 5.43 21.18 -1.54
CA PHE A 165 6.43 20.12 -1.51
C PHE A 165 7.74 20.61 -0.90
N ARG A 166 8.26 21.75 -1.40
CA ARG A 166 9.51 22.35 -0.91
C ARG A 166 9.44 22.66 0.59
N MET A 167 8.33 23.26 1.04
CA MET A 167 8.18 23.60 2.44
C MET A 167 8.17 22.37 3.36
N PHE A 168 7.38 21.33 3.01
CA PHE A 168 7.35 20.10 3.77
C PHE A 168 8.71 19.39 3.81
N VAL A 169 9.41 19.29 2.66
CA VAL A 169 10.72 18.66 2.58
C VAL A 169 11.76 19.41 3.41
N ASN A 170 11.80 20.75 3.33
CA ASN A 170 12.74 21.55 4.12
C ASN A 170 12.53 21.33 5.61
N LEU A 171 11.28 21.50 6.08
CA LEU A 171 10.95 21.36 7.49
C LEU A 171 11.22 19.94 8.00
N MET A 172 10.88 18.92 7.21
CA MET A 172 11.16 17.53 7.53
C MET A 172 12.66 17.27 7.65
N LYS A 173 13.48 17.75 6.71
CA LYS A 173 14.95 17.58 6.76
C LYS A 173 15.54 18.18 8.03
N GLU A 174 15.14 19.40 8.37
CA GLU A 174 15.62 20.10 9.56
C GLU A 174 15.22 19.43 10.88
N LEU A 175 13.99 18.89 10.94
CA LEU A 175 13.41 18.34 12.17
C LEU A 175 13.59 16.83 12.35
N THR A 176 14.15 16.16 11.34
CA THR A 176 14.58 14.75 11.42
C THR A 176 16.10 14.60 11.44
N ALA A 177 16.82 15.72 11.52
CA ALA A 177 18.26 15.72 11.76
C ALA A 177 18.59 15.11 13.13
N GLN A 178 19.76 14.48 13.23
CA GLN A 178 20.25 13.93 14.50
C GLN A 178 20.83 15.06 15.36
N GLU A 179 19.99 15.63 16.21
CA GLU A 179 20.35 16.69 17.16
C GLU A 179 19.76 16.40 18.55
N PRO A 180 20.50 16.63 19.65
CA PRO A 180 20.01 16.40 21.01
C PRO A 180 18.68 17.11 21.32
N ALA A 181 18.43 18.25 20.68
CA ALA A 181 17.21 19.04 20.85
C ALA A 181 15.95 18.34 20.32
N LEU A 182 16.08 17.32 19.48
CA LEU A 182 15.00 16.62 18.78
C LEU A 182 14.82 15.16 19.22
N ASP A 183 15.82 14.56 19.87
CA ASP A 183 15.83 13.13 20.24
C ASP A 183 14.57 12.70 21.01
N ALA A 184 14.11 13.53 21.96
CA ALA A 184 12.94 13.24 22.79
C ALA A 184 11.60 13.25 22.02
N ILE A 185 11.57 13.91 20.85
CA ILE A 185 10.35 14.11 20.06
C ILE A 185 10.42 13.48 18.67
N HIS A 186 11.49 12.77 18.33
CA HIS A 186 11.76 12.33 16.95
C HIS A 186 10.61 11.51 16.32
N LEU A 187 10.02 10.56 17.06
CA LEU A 187 8.89 9.79 16.53
C LEU A 187 7.61 10.64 16.43
N GLN A 188 7.41 11.55 17.39
CA GLN A 188 6.28 12.48 17.39
C GLN A 188 6.38 13.47 16.21
N VAL A 189 7.59 13.88 15.82
CA VAL A 189 7.81 14.67 14.59
C VAL A 189 7.28 13.91 13.37
N LEU A 190 7.70 12.65 13.19
CA LEU A 190 7.21 11.81 12.09
C LEU A 190 5.69 11.62 12.14
N ASN A 191 5.11 11.47 13.34
CA ASN A 191 3.66 11.37 13.52
C ASN A 191 2.93 12.64 13.10
N THR A 192 3.45 13.83 13.42
CA THR A 192 2.82 15.09 13.01
C THR A 192 2.80 15.23 11.48
N PHE A 193 3.93 14.95 10.80
CA PHE A 193 3.96 14.93 9.34
C PHE A 193 3.02 13.87 8.76
N ALA A 194 3.01 12.66 9.31
CA ALA A 194 2.11 11.61 8.85
C ALA A 194 0.63 11.98 9.04
N SER A 195 0.28 12.65 10.13
CA SER A 195 -1.08 13.13 10.37
C SER A 195 -1.49 14.13 9.30
N ALA A 196 -0.62 15.11 9.00
CA ALA A 196 -0.85 16.05 7.92
C ALA A 196 -1.00 15.36 6.55
N TYR A 197 -0.15 14.37 6.23
CA TYR A 197 -0.27 13.61 4.98
C TYR A 197 -1.54 12.77 4.90
N ASN A 198 -2.05 12.24 6.02
CA ASN A 198 -3.36 11.58 6.02
C ASN A 198 -4.49 12.57 5.72
N THR A 199 -4.46 13.78 6.28
CA THR A 199 -5.42 14.85 5.95
C THR A 199 -5.30 15.29 4.48
N LEU A 200 -4.08 15.37 3.97
CA LEU A 200 -3.76 15.80 2.60
C LEU A 200 -3.83 14.67 1.56
N GLN A 201 -4.52 13.57 1.87
CA GLN A 201 -4.51 12.37 1.02
C GLN A 201 -5.07 12.63 -0.40
N PRO A 202 -4.63 11.84 -1.41
CA PRO A 202 -4.96 12.09 -2.81
C PRO A 202 -6.47 12.06 -3.15
N LEU A 203 -7.28 11.29 -2.42
CA LEU A 203 -8.74 11.28 -2.61
C LEU A 203 -9.39 12.65 -2.35
N GLY A 204 -8.89 13.41 -1.38
CA GLY A 204 -9.38 14.76 -1.09
C GLY A 204 -8.70 15.83 -1.94
N LEU A 205 -7.40 15.67 -2.20
CA LEU A 205 -6.55 16.66 -2.88
C LEU A 205 -5.78 16.04 -4.06
N PRO A 206 -6.47 15.66 -5.16
CA PRO A 206 -5.84 14.98 -6.29
C PRO A 206 -4.77 15.84 -6.98
N GLY A 207 -4.89 17.18 -6.93
CA GLY A 207 -3.88 18.10 -7.49
C GLY A 207 -2.52 18.06 -6.77
N PHE A 208 -2.45 17.46 -5.59
CA PHE A 208 -1.22 17.34 -4.79
C PHE A 208 -0.59 15.93 -4.85
N VAL A 209 -1.17 15.00 -5.61
CA VAL A 209 -0.82 13.56 -5.50
C VAL A 209 0.66 13.26 -5.77
N PHE A 210 1.29 13.91 -6.75
CA PHE A 210 2.70 13.62 -7.07
C PHE A 210 3.63 14.06 -5.95
N ALA A 211 3.49 15.31 -5.48
CA ALA A 211 4.24 15.80 -4.33
C ALA A 211 3.96 14.98 -3.07
N TRP A 212 2.70 14.61 -2.85
CA TRP A 212 2.29 13.77 -1.72
C TRP A 212 2.97 12.39 -1.77
N THR A 213 2.98 11.73 -2.92
CA THR A 213 3.64 10.43 -3.12
C THR A 213 5.15 10.52 -2.89
N GLU A 214 5.79 11.61 -3.36
CA GLU A 214 7.21 11.86 -3.08
C GLU A 214 7.47 12.10 -1.60
N LEU A 215 6.60 12.82 -0.88
CA LEU A 215 6.74 13.10 0.55
C LEU A 215 6.66 11.82 1.40
N ILE A 216 5.65 10.97 1.16
CA ILE A 216 5.48 9.75 1.96
C ILE A 216 6.58 8.71 1.71
N SER A 217 7.30 8.82 0.58
CA SER A 217 8.42 7.95 0.21
C SER A 217 9.79 8.61 0.39
N HIS A 218 9.83 9.84 0.90
CA HIS A 218 11.06 10.61 1.03
C HIS A 218 12.05 9.95 2.01
N ARG A 219 13.35 10.07 1.71
CA ARG A 219 14.45 9.44 2.49
C ARG A 219 14.54 9.90 3.95
N CYS A 220 14.05 11.09 4.26
CA CYS A 220 13.96 11.62 5.62
C CYS A 220 12.65 11.24 6.34
N PHE A 221 11.83 10.38 5.75
CA PHE A 221 10.53 9.98 6.31
C PHE A 221 10.33 8.47 6.32
N MET A 222 10.23 7.86 5.13
CA MET A 222 9.89 6.44 4.99
C MET A 222 10.89 5.52 5.70
N PRO A 223 12.23 5.66 5.50
CA PRO A 223 13.20 4.84 6.23
C PRO A 223 13.14 5.05 7.75
N LEU A 224 12.87 6.27 8.22
CA LEU A 224 12.85 6.58 9.65
C LEU A 224 11.63 5.96 10.35
N LEU A 225 10.46 5.93 9.68
CA LEU A 225 9.29 5.19 10.14
C LEU A 225 9.57 3.68 10.21
N LEU A 226 10.17 3.12 9.16
CA LEU A 226 10.45 1.68 9.07
C LEU A 226 11.49 1.20 10.09
N ARG A 227 12.45 2.07 10.45
CA ARG A 227 13.50 1.80 11.44
C ARG A 227 13.10 2.19 12.87
N ALA A 228 11.92 2.77 13.07
CA ALA A 228 11.45 3.12 14.39
C ALA A 228 11.42 1.89 15.31
N LYS A 229 11.89 2.05 16.56
CA LYS A 229 11.96 0.97 17.56
C LYS A 229 10.60 0.29 17.71
N GLN A 230 10.62 -1.04 17.89
CA GLN A 230 9.40 -1.86 18.05
C GLN A 230 8.40 -1.70 16.90
N GLN A 231 8.87 -1.36 15.68
CA GLN A 231 8.04 -1.23 14.49
C GLN A 231 6.91 -0.18 14.63
N ARG A 232 7.05 0.79 15.55
CA ARG A 232 6.00 1.79 15.83
C ARG A 232 5.63 2.66 14.62
N GLY A 233 6.53 2.80 13.65
CA GLY A 233 6.28 3.54 12.41
C GLY A 233 5.59 2.75 11.29
N TRP A 234 5.45 1.42 11.44
CA TRP A 234 4.96 0.57 10.34
C TRP A 234 3.49 0.81 10.03
N GLN A 235 2.61 0.88 11.04
CA GLN A 235 1.19 1.19 10.83
C GLN A 235 0.97 2.55 10.17
N ILE A 236 1.85 3.50 10.48
CA ILE A 236 1.75 4.86 9.96
C ILE A 236 2.06 4.87 8.46
N LEU A 237 3.16 4.24 8.05
CA LEU A 237 3.52 4.12 6.64
C LEU A 237 2.49 3.27 5.88
N HIS A 238 2.05 2.16 6.47
CA HIS A 238 1.00 1.29 5.92
C HIS A 238 -0.24 2.09 5.58
N ARG A 239 -0.78 2.87 6.52
CA ARG A 239 -1.97 3.71 6.28
C ARG A 239 -1.78 4.69 5.12
N LEU A 240 -0.60 5.32 5.01
CA LEU A 240 -0.30 6.22 3.90
C LEU A 240 -0.25 5.45 2.56
N LEU A 241 0.43 4.30 2.50
CA LEU A 241 0.44 3.47 1.28
C LEU A 241 -0.96 2.99 0.91
N MET A 242 -1.80 2.65 1.88
CA MET A 242 -3.20 2.30 1.63
C MET A 242 -3.98 3.47 1.02
N ASN A 243 -3.83 4.70 1.52
CA ASN A 243 -4.47 5.88 0.92
C ASN A 243 -4.06 6.05 -0.56
N LEU A 244 -2.80 5.77 -0.89
CA LEU A 244 -2.31 5.82 -2.27
C LEU A 244 -2.90 4.72 -3.15
N LEU A 245 -2.90 3.48 -2.67
CA LEU A 245 -3.42 2.34 -3.43
C LEU A 245 -4.93 2.46 -3.65
N VAL A 246 -5.68 2.89 -2.63
CA VAL A 246 -7.13 3.13 -2.74
C VAL A 246 -7.43 4.25 -3.74
N PHE A 247 -6.63 5.32 -3.75
CA PHE A 247 -6.76 6.37 -4.77
C PHE A 247 -6.49 5.84 -6.19
N MET A 248 -5.50 4.96 -6.35
CA MET A 248 -5.10 4.42 -7.66
C MET A 248 -6.09 3.38 -8.20
N GLU A 249 -6.74 2.63 -7.31
CA GLU A 249 -7.60 1.49 -7.62
C GLU A 249 -8.61 1.74 -8.77
N PRO A 250 -9.40 2.83 -8.78
CA PRO A 250 -10.45 3.03 -9.78
C PRO A 250 -9.87 3.25 -11.18
N PHE A 251 -8.70 3.89 -11.25
CA PHE A 251 -8.00 4.13 -12.52
C PHE A 251 -7.37 2.85 -13.06
N LEU A 252 -6.82 2.02 -12.17
CA LEU A 252 -6.12 0.79 -12.55
C LEU A 252 -7.07 -0.38 -12.86
N ARG A 253 -8.27 -0.39 -12.29
CA ARG A 253 -9.28 -1.43 -12.55
C ARG A 253 -9.68 -1.54 -14.02
N HIS A 254 -9.72 -0.40 -14.70
CA HIS A 254 -10.13 -0.30 -16.10
C HIS A 254 -8.97 -0.44 -17.08
N ALA A 255 -7.74 -0.52 -16.58
CA ALA A 255 -6.56 -0.65 -17.43
C ALA A 255 -6.58 -2.04 -18.11
N ASN A 256 -6.74 -2.03 -19.42
CA ASN A 256 -6.69 -3.22 -20.26
C ASN A 256 -6.04 -2.88 -21.60
N SER A 257 -5.96 -3.84 -22.52
CA SER A 257 -5.34 -3.64 -23.83
C SER A 257 -6.08 -2.63 -24.72
N THR A 258 -7.36 -2.33 -24.44
CA THR A 258 -8.19 -1.43 -25.25
C THR A 258 -8.32 -0.04 -24.65
N VAL A 259 -8.13 0.11 -23.33
CA VAL A 259 -8.21 1.37 -22.60
C VAL A 259 -6.86 1.68 -21.96
N SER A 260 -6.11 2.57 -22.58
CA SER A 260 -4.84 3.06 -22.03
C SER A 260 -5.07 3.93 -20.80
N LEU A 261 -4.19 3.79 -19.82
CA LEU A 261 -4.11 4.71 -18.69
C LEU A 261 -3.75 6.13 -19.18
N PRO A 262 -4.33 7.19 -18.58
CA PRO A 262 -3.83 8.54 -18.76
C PRO A 262 -2.35 8.63 -18.36
N ASP A 263 -1.56 9.44 -19.09
CA ASP A 263 -0.11 9.57 -18.86
C ASP A 263 0.25 9.92 -17.41
N SER A 264 -0.56 10.76 -16.77
CA SER A 264 -0.38 11.13 -15.36
C SER A 264 -0.56 9.93 -14.42
N ILE A 265 -1.56 9.08 -14.66
CA ILE A 265 -1.79 7.86 -13.88
C ILE A 265 -0.71 6.83 -14.17
N ALA A 266 -0.28 6.67 -15.43
CA ALA A 266 0.82 5.78 -15.78
C ALA A 266 2.13 6.21 -15.11
N ALA A 267 2.43 7.52 -15.07
CA ALA A 267 3.58 8.05 -14.36
C ALA A 267 3.50 7.82 -12.84
N LEU A 268 2.31 8.05 -12.25
CA LEU A 268 2.08 7.80 -10.83
C LEU A 268 2.20 6.31 -10.48
N TYR A 269 1.65 5.42 -11.31
CA TYR A 269 1.79 3.96 -11.15
C TYR A 269 3.26 3.52 -11.21
N LYS A 270 4.06 4.06 -12.14
CA LYS A 270 5.52 3.83 -12.16
C LYS A 270 6.18 4.28 -10.84
N GLY A 271 5.74 5.39 -10.26
CA GLY A 271 6.16 5.84 -8.93
C GLY A 271 5.80 4.85 -7.82
N VAL A 272 4.54 4.38 -7.78
CA VAL A 272 4.07 3.36 -6.82
C VAL A 272 4.91 2.09 -6.91
N VAL A 273 5.13 1.56 -8.12
CA VAL A 273 5.94 0.36 -8.34
C VAL A 273 7.37 0.56 -7.82
N ARG A 274 7.99 1.72 -8.06
CA ARG A 274 9.34 2.03 -7.51
C ARG A 274 9.36 2.04 -5.99
N ILE A 275 8.35 2.63 -5.34
CA ILE A 275 8.25 2.63 -3.88
C ILE A 275 8.15 1.20 -3.35
N ILE A 276 7.27 0.38 -3.94
CA ILE A 276 7.11 -1.02 -3.51
C ILE A 276 8.37 -1.84 -3.80
N LEU A 277 9.09 -1.59 -4.90
CA LEU A 277 10.38 -2.25 -5.18
C LEU A 277 11.46 -1.87 -4.16
N VAL A 278 11.54 -0.60 -3.76
CA VAL A 278 12.44 -0.17 -2.69
C VAL A 278 12.05 -0.86 -1.38
N LEU A 279 10.76 -0.96 -1.04
CA LEU A 279 10.32 -1.69 0.15
C LEU A 279 10.63 -3.18 0.06
N LEU A 280 10.47 -3.82 -1.09
CA LEU A 280 10.84 -5.22 -1.29
C LEU A 280 12.34 -5.44 -1.07
N HIS A 281 13.17 -4.55 -1.64
CA HIS A 281 14.62 -4.67 -1.50
C HIS A 281 15.08 -4.34 -0.09
N ASP A 282 14.62 -3.23 0.50
CA ASP A 282 15.15 -2.66 1.74
C ASP A 282 14.47 -3.20 3.01
N TYR A 283 13.14 -3.40 2.95
CA TYR A 283 12.29 -3.69 4.10
C TYR A 283 11.25 -4.81 3.79
N PRO A 284 11.66 -5.99 3.31
CA PRO A 284 10.72 -7.01 2.84
C PRO A 284 9.80 -7.54 3.94
N ASP A 285 10.24 -7.55 5.22
CA ASP A 285 9.39 -7.97 6.34
C ASP A 285 8.13 -7.09 6.47
N PHE A 286 8.24 -5.78 6.16
CA PHE A 286 7.07 -4.88 6.14
C PHE A 286 6.06 -5.30 5.08
N LEU A 287 6.49 -5.56 3.84
CA LEU A 287 5.58 -6.04 2.81
C LEU A 287 4.99 -7.43 3.16
N SER A 288 5.82 -8.31 3.73
CA SER A 288 5.40 -9.66 4.16
C SER A 288 4.32 -9.63 5.24
N ASP A 289 4.39 -8.72 6.21
CA ASP A 289 3.43 -8.64 7.32
C ASP A 289 2.09 -8.02 6.91
N PHE A 290 2.12 -7.06 5.99
CA PHE A 290 0.94 -6.29 5.55
C PHE A 290 0.34 -6.76 4.21
N TYR A 291 0.88 -7.82 3.59
CA TYR A 291 0.47 -8.25 2.24
C TYR A 291 -1.03 -8.43 2.06
N THR A 292 -1.76 -8.94 3.06
CA THR A 292 -3.21 -9.17 2.97
C THR A 292 -3.95 -7.88 2.63
N SER A 293 -3.70 -6.84 3.42
CA SER A 293 -4.33 -5.53 3.23
C SER A 293 -3.95 -4.85 1.92
N PHE A 294 -2.70 -5.02 1.45
CA PHE A 294 -2.32 -4.51 0.14
C PHE A 294 -3.06 -5.25 -0.98
N CYS A 295 -3.13 -6.59 -0.90
CA CYS A 295 -3.83 -7.41 -1.87
C CYS A 295 -5.35 -7.17 -1.90
N ASP A 296 -5.96 -6.72 -0.81
CA ASP A 296 -7.39 -6.38 -0.72
C ASP A 296 -7.81 -5.23 -1.65
N VAL A 297 -6.87 -4.35 -2.01
CA VAL A 297 -7.14 -3.14 -2.79
C VAL A 297 -6.62 -3.24 -4.22
N LEU A 298 -5.70 -4.16 -4.53
CA LEU A 298 -5.10 -4.23 -5.87
C LEU A 298 -6.05 -4.84 -6.91
N PRO A 299 -6.38 -4.11 -8.00
CA PRO A 299 -7.18 -4.63 -9.10
C PRO A 299 -6.57 -5.86 -9.77
N ALA A 300 -7.39 -6.63 -10.49
CA ALA A 300 -6.97 -7.82 -11.24
C ALA A 300 -5.80 -7.54 -12.19
N ALA A 301 -5.83 -6.39 -12.87
CA ALA A 301 -4.80 -5.95 -13.82
C ALA A 301 -3.41 -5.73 -13.17
N CYS A 302 -3.34 -5.50 -11.85
CA CYS A 302 -2.10 -5.17 -11.15
C CYS A 302 -1.26 -6.41 -10.79
N VAL A 303 -1.12 -7.36 -11.72
CA VAL A 303 -0.49 -8.66 -11.48
C VAL A 303 0.96 -8.52 -11.03
N GLN A 304 1.77 -7.72 -11.74
CA GLN A 304 3.18 -7.53 -11.38
C GLN A 304 3.32 -6.90 -9.98
N LEU A 305 2.55 -5.85 -9.68
CA LEU A 305 2.61 -5.18 -8.38
C LEU A 305 2.20 -6.14 -7.26
N ARG A 306 1.16 -6.95 -7.48
CA ARG A 306 0.75 -8.02 -6.56
C ARG A 306 1.89 -9.02 -6.36
N ASN A 307 2.53 -9.49 -7.43
CA ASN A 307 3.66 -10.41 -7.33
C ASN A 307 4.84 -9.84 -6.55
N VAL A 308 5.19 -8.57 -6.75
CA VAL A 308 6.27 -7.90 -5.99
C VAL A 308 5.99 -7.96 -4.49
N ILE A 309 4.76 -7.67 -4.07
CA ILE A 309 4.35 -7.73 -2.65
C ILE A 309 4.38 -9.17 -2.13
N LEU A 310 3.81 -10.12 -2.89
CA LEU A 310 3.72 -11.53 -2.50
C LEU A 310 5.07 -12.26 -2.52
N SER A 311 6.07 -11.70 -3.21
CA SER A 311 7.45 -12.20 -3.23
C SER A 311 8.28 -11.70 -2.05
N ALA A 312 7.71 -10.88 -1.16
CA ALA A 312 8.42 -10.42 0.02
C ALA A 312 8.51 -11.52 1.09
N PHE A 313 9.72 -11.72 1.61
CA PHE A 313 10.02 -12.66 2.69
C PHE A 313 11.22 -12.17 3.52
N SER A 314 11.39 -12.73 4.71
CA SER A 314 12.45 -12.28 5.61
C SER A 314 13.85 -12.50 5.02
N ARG A 315 14.73 -11.51 5.11
CA ARG A 315 16.08 -11.59 4.54
C ARG A 315 16.95 -12.70 5.15
N SER A 316 16.62 -13.15 6.36
CA SER A 316 17.33 -14.25 7.03
C SER A 316 16.95 -15.62 6.48
N MET A 317 15.86 -15.73 5.72
CA MET A 317 15.42 -16.99 5.11
C MET A 317 16.16 -17.24 3.80
N ARG A 318 16.62 -18.48 3.61
CA ARG A 318 17.16 -18.95 2.33
C ARG A 318 16.13 -19.80 1.64
N LEU A 319 15.73 -19.40 0.44
CA LEU A 319 14.76 -20.15 -0.35
C LEU A 319 15.45 -21.31 -1.06
N PRO A 320 14.93 -22.55 -0.95
CA PRO A 320 15.36 -23.63 -1.84
C PRO A 320 14.94 -23.30 -3.27
N ASP A 321 15.75 -23.66 -4.26
CA ASP A 321 15.39 -23.43 -5.67
C ASP A 321 14.18 -24.31 -6.05
N PRO A 322 13.04 -23.72 -6.48
CA PRO A 322 11.86 -24.46 -6.93
C PRO A 322 12.15 -25.47 -8.05
N LEU A 323 13.19 -25.25 -8.85
CA LEU A 323 13.58 -26.11 -9.97
C LEU A 323 14.39 -27.35 -9.53
N THR A 324 14.75 -27.44 -8.25
CA THR A 324 15.52 -28.57 -7.72
C THR A 324 14.73 -29.87 -7.91
N LEU A 325 15.27 -30.81 -8.68
CA LEU A 325 14.67 -32.12 -8.90
C LEU A 325 14.52 -32.87 -7.57
N GLY A 326 13.31 -33.36 -7.29
CA GLY A 326 13.03 -34.11 -6.06
C GLY A 326 12.91 -33.25 -4.80
N LEU A 327 12.69 -31.94 -4.92
CA LEU A 327 12.39 -31.06 -3.78
C LEU A 327 11.16 -31.57 -3.01
N GLN A 328 11.37 -32.02 -1.78
CA GLN A 328 10.29 -32.49 -0.90
C GLN A 328 9.80 -31.34 -0.03
N VAL A 329 8.88 -30.53 -0.56
CA VAL A 329 8.34 -29.33 0.11
C VAL A 329 7.79 -29.64 1.50
N ALA A 330 7.09 -30.77 1.65
CA ALA A 330 6.50 -31.20 2.93
C ALA A 330 7.55 -31.50 4.02
N GLN A 331 8.83 -31.65 3.67
CA GLN A 331 9.92 -31.92 4.61
C GLN A 331 10.67 -30.65 5.04
N LEU A 332 10.37 -29.51 4.46
CA LEU A 332 10.99 -28.24 4.85
C LEU A 332 10.55 -27.86 6.27
N PRO A 333 11.46 -27.54 7.19
CA PRO A 333 11.10 -27.17 8.56
C PRO A 333 10.21 -25.92 8.61
N GLU A 334 10.34 -25.03 7.63
CA GLU A 334 9.54 -23.81 7.54
C GLU A 334 8.05 -24.09 7.31
N VAL A 335 7.66 -25.21 6.69
CA VAL A 335 6.25 -25.50 6.39
C VAL A 335 5.41 -25.84 7.62
N THR A 336 6.02 -25.99 8.79
CA THR A 336 5.28 -26.09 10.06
C THR A 336 5.10 -24.74 10.76
N VAL A 337 5.76 -23.68 10.28
CA VAL A 337 5.76 -22.36 10.91
C VAL A 337 4.77 -21.45 10.21
N ALA A 338 3.82 -20.88 10.97
CA ALA A 338 2.89 -19.90 10.45
C ALA A 338 3.59 -18.58 10.10
N PRO A 339 3.28 -17.95 8.97
CA PRO A 339 3.81 -16.63 8.65
C PRO A 339 3.24 -15.60 9.63
N ARG A 340 4.00 -14.54 9.88
CA ARG A 340 3.51 -13.40 10.65
C ARG A 340 2.41 -12.68 9.86
N LEU A 341 1.39 -12.23 10.58
CA LEU A 341 0.26 -11.49 10.06
C LEU A 341 -0.04 -10.29 10.95
N MET A 342 -0.56 -9.25 10.32
CA MET A 342 -1.16 -8.11 11.00
C MET A 342 -2.37 -8.52 11.86
N PRO A 343 -2.49 -8.12 13.15
CA PRO A 343 -3.58 -8.55 14.03
C PRO A 343 -5.00 -8.33 13.47
N ALA A 344 -5.20 -7.28 12.67
CA ALA A 344 -6.49 -6.90 12.11
C ALA A 344 -6.92 -7.69 10.85
N TRP A 345 -6.20 -8.77 10.47
CA TRP A 345 -6.50 -9.56 9.26
C TRP A 345 -7.95 -10.11 9.21
N GLY A 346 -8.57 -10.35 10.37
CA GLY A 346 -9.94 -10.87 10.47
C GLY A 346 -11.05 -9.82 10.55
N ALA A 347 -10.73 -8.52 10.56
CA ALA A 347 -11.71 -7.46 10.80
C ALA A 347 -12.88 -7.46 9.80
N ALA A 348 -12.60 -7.80 8.53
CA ALA A 348 -13.62 -7.90 7.49
C ALA A 348 -14.62 -9.03 7.72
N LEU A 349 -14.24 -10.13 8.40
CA LEU A 349 -15.16 -11.23 8.71
C LEU A 349 -16.19 -10.83 9.76
N THR A 350 -15.72 -10.17 10.82
CA THR A 350 -16.60 -9.67 11.90
C THR A 350 -17.53 -8.59 11.38
N HIS A 351 -17.03 -7.63 10.60
CA HIS A 351 -17.84 -6.55 10.03
C HIS A 351 -18.99 -7.06 9.15
N ASN A 352 -18.78 -8.16 8.40
CA ASN A 352 -19.79 -8.74 7.52
C ASN A 352 -20.62 -9.86 8.18
N GLY A 353 -20.42 -10.13 9.48
CA GLY A 353 -21.14 -11.19 10.20
C GLY A 353 -20.90 -12.59 9.60
N ILE A 354 -19.72 -12.82 9.02
CA ILE A 354 -19.33 -14.08 8.39
C ILE A 354 -18.65 -15.00 9.40
N LYS A 355 -17.89 -14.44 10.34
CA LYS A 355 -17.09 -15.22 11.29
C LYS A 355 -17.95 -16.22 12.06
N ASP A 356 -18.92 -15.72 12.84
CA ASP A 356 -19.75 -16.54 13.72
C ASP A 356 -20.58 -17.57 12.92
N TYR A 357 -21.02 -17.17 11.72
CA TYR A 357 -21.78 -18.04 10.81
C TYR A 357 -20.95 -19.23 10.31
N VAL A 358 -19.67 -19.00 9.99
CA VAL A 358 -18.76 -20.06 9.55
C VAL A 358 -18.28 -20.89 10.75
N ASP A 359 -18.07 -20.29 11.92
CA ASP A 359 -17.67 -20.99 13.15
C ASP A 359 -18.68 -22.05 13.58
N GLU A 360 -19.98 -21.73 13.47
CA GLU A 360 -21.06 -22.68 13.78
C GLU A 360 -20.90 -23.99 12.98
N PHE A 361 -20.54 -23.86 11.71
CA PHE A 361 -20.30 -25.00 10.83
C PHE A 361 -18.96 -25.70 11.12
N LEU A 362 -17.86 -24.94 11.23
CA LEU A 362 -16.52 -25.49 11.41
C LEU A 362 -16.38 -26.28 12.71
N HIS A 363 -17.05 -25.83 13.77
CA HIS A 363 -16.97 -26.45 15.09
C HIS A 363 -18.12 -27.41 15.39
N ALA A 364 -19.03 -27.65 14.43
CA ALA A 364 -20.11 -28.62 14.60
C ALA A 364 -19.56 -30.04 14.85
N THR A 365 -19.91 -30.59 16.02
CA THR A 365 -19.53 -31.94 16.45
C THR A 365 -20.53 -33.02 16.05
N ALA A 366 -21.76 -32.64 15.72
CA ALA A 366 -22.82 -33.51 15.22
C ALA A 366 -23.70 -32.74 14.23
N ASN A 367 -24.37 -33.46 13.32
CA ASN A 367 -25.30 -32.88 12.33
C ASN A 367 -24.75 -31.71 11.52
N ARG A 368 -23.44 -31.73 11.19
CA ARG A 368 -22.77 -30.64 10.47
C ARG A 368 -23.49 -30.19 9.19
N ALA A 369 -24.12 -31.11 8.47
CA ALA A 369 -24.88 -30.79 7.26
C ALA A 369 -26.06 -29.82 7.51
N SER A 370 -26.68 -29.82 8.69
CA SER A 370 -27.82 -28.94 8.99
C SER A 370 -27.42 -27.49 9.25
N VAL A 371 -26.17 -27.25 9.61
CA VAL A 371 -25.60 -25.92 9.87
C VAL A 371 -24.68 -25.47 8.74
N PHE A 372 -24.79 -26.09 7.56
CA PHE A 372 -23.97 -25.71 6.40
C PHE A 372 -24.24 -24.24 6.02
N PRO A 373 -23.18 -23.44 5.76
CA PRO A 373 -23.34 -22.00 5.54
C PRO A 373 -23.84 -21.68 4.13
N ALA A 374 -25.07 -22.09 3.80
CA ALA A 374 -25.66 -21.98 2.46
C ALA A 374 -25.83 -20.53 1.96
N ASP A 375 -25.96 -19.55 2.87
CA ASP A 375 -26.08 -18.12 2.55
C ASP A 375 -24.72 -17.39 2.58
N LEU A 376 -23.60 -18.12 2.56
CA LEU A 376 -22.28 -17.54 2.62
C LEU A 376 -21.96 -16.66 1.41
N ILE A 377 -22.33 -17.09 0.19
CA ILE A 377 -22.07 -16.33 -1.03
C ILE A 377 -22.81 -14.98 -1.02
N PRO A 378 -24.12 -14.89 -0.70
CA PRO A 378 -24.80 -13.61 -0.50
C PRO A 378 -24.13 -12.69 0.53
N LYS A 379 -23.54 -13.23 1.61
CA LYS A 379 -22.79 -12.43 2.60
C LYS A 379 -21.44 -11.91 2.08
N LEU A 380 -20.92 -12.49 0.99
CA LEU A 380 -19.68 -12.08 0.34
C LEU A 380 -19.90 -11.05 -0.79
N THR A 381 -21.15 -10.77 -1.19
CA THR A 381 -21.46 -9.78 -2.22
C THR A 381 -21.62 -8.38 -1.64
N ARG A 382 -21.33 -7.37 -2.44
CA ARG A 382 -21.59 -5.98 -2.09
C ARG A 382 -23.10 -5.69 -2.15
N PRO A 383 -23.62 -4.74 -1.34
CA PRO A 383 -25.00 -4.30 -1.45
C PRO A 383 -25.33 -3.80 -2.87
N ALA A 384 -26.51 -4.13 -3.38
CA ALA A 384 -26.96 -3.75 -4.72
C ALA A 384 -26.84 -2.23 -4.99
N ALA A 385 -27.20 -1.40 -4.00
CA ALA A 385 -27.09 0.06 -4.10
C ALA A 385 -25.65 0.58 -4.32
N GLN A 386 -24.61 -0.19 -3.94
CA GLN A 386 -23.22 0.16 -4.25
C GLN A 386 -22.85 -0.20 -5.69
N LEU A 387 -23.32 -1.34 -6.18
CA LEU A 387 -23.09 -1.82 -7.55
C LEU A 387 -23.82 -0.94 -8.57
N GLU A 388 -25.00 -0.40 -8.23
CA GLU A 388 -25.71 0.56 -9.09
C GLU A 388 -24.96 1.88 -9.25
N ARG A 389 -24.24 2.33 -8.21
CA ARG A 389 -23.44 3.57 -8.25
C ARG A 389 -22.14 3.39 -9.02
N ASP A 390 -21.58 2.20 -9.01
CA ASP A 390 -20.38 1.84 -9.75
C ASP A 390 -20.54 0.44 -10.37
N PRO A 391 -21.17 0.35 -11.57
CA PRO A 391 -21.42 -0.91 -12.26
C PRO A 391 -20.15 -1.65 -12.70
N THR A 392 -19.03 -0.94 -12.73
CA THR A 392 -17.72 -1.52 -13.05
C THR A 392 -17.05 -2.13 -11.83
N SER A 393 -17.66 -1.96 -10.66
CA SER A 393 -17.08 -2.46 -9.43
C SER A 393 -17.23 -3.98 -9.29
N CYS A 394 -16.25 -4.61 -8.62
CA CYS A 394 -16.32 -6.04 -8.32
C CYS A 394 -17.57 -6.32 -7.48
N LYS A 395 -18.35 -7.32 -7.90
CA LYS A 395 -19.57 -7.77 -7.23
C LYS A 395 -19.32 -8.20 -5.79
N TYR A 396 -18.11 -8.68 -5.51
CA TYR A 396 -17.72 -9.25 -4.23
C TYR A 396 -16.99 -8.26 -3.32
N ALA A 397 -17.22 -8.40 -2.03
CA ALA A 397 -16.45 -7.72 -0.98
C ALA A 397 -15.09 -8.43 -0.83
N LEU A 398 -14.11 -8.06 -1.67
CA LEU A 398 -12.79 -8.69 -1.69
C LEU A 398 -12.11 -8.82 -0.31
N PRO A 399 -12.13 -7.80 0.58
CA PRO A 399 -11.55 -7.96 1.92
C PRO A 399 -12.23 -9.08 2.74
N ALA A 400 -13.54 -9.27 2.59
CA ALA A 400 -14.28 -10.32 3.29
C ALA A 400 -13.96 -11.71 2.71
N LEU A 401 -13.91 -11.81 1.37
CA LEU A 401 -13.52 -13.04 0.68
C LEU A 401 -12.08 -13.45 1.01
N ASN A 402 -11.14 -12.51 0.99
CA ASN A 402 -9.75 -12.76 1.34
C ASN A 402 -9.58 -13.18 2.80
N ALA A 403 -10.27 -12.51 3.72
CA ALA A 403 -10.25 -12.88 5.13
C ALA A 403 -10.88 -14.26 5.38
N LEU A 404 -11.96 -14.61 4.68
CA LEU A 404 -12.60 -15.93 4.76
C LEU A 404 -11.66 -17.04 4.32
N VAL A 405 -11.02 -16.89 3.16
CA VAL A 405 -10.06 -17.88 2.64
C VAL A 405 -8.91 -18.08 3.62
N LEU A 406 -8.34 -16.98 4.13
CA LEU A 406 -7.29 -17.04 5.14
C LEU A 406 -7.76 -17.73 6.43
N TYR A 407 -8.98 -17.44 6.88
CA TYR A 407 -9.55 -18.05 8.07
C TYR A 407 -9.73 -19.56 7.93
N LEU A 408 -10.37 -20.01 6.85
CA LEU A 408 -10.53 -21.44 6.53
C LEU A 408 -9.19 -22.16 6.47
N GLY A 409 -8.16 -21.50 5.92
CA GLY A 409 -6.80 -22.05 5.90
C GLY A 409 -6.20 -22.20 7.30
N LYS A 410 -6.38 -21.22 8.19
CA LYS A 410 -5.88 -21.30 9.57
C LYS A 410 -6.56 -22.39 10.38
N GLU A 411 -7.88 -22.54 10.24
CA GLU A 411 -8.64 -23.61 10.89
C GLU A 411 -8.19 -24.99 10.37
N GLY A 412 -8.09 -25.15 9.04
CA GLY A 412 -7.61 -26.41 8.45
C GLY A 412 -6.17 -26.78 8.84
N ILE A 413 -5.27 -25.80 8.97
CA ILE A 413 -3.89 -26.05 9.47
C ILE A 413 -3.92 -26.51 10.92
N THR A 414 -4.77 -25.89 11.75
CA THR A 414 -4.91 -26.23 13.18
C THR A 414 -5.48 -27.64 13.35
N ASP A 415 -6.52 -27.99 12.59
CA ASP A 415 -7.12 -29.33 12.58
C ASP A 415 -6.10 -30.41 12.20
N MET A 416 -5.30 -30.16 11.16
CA MET A 416 -4.25 -31.09 10.75
C MET A 416 -3.13 -31.23 11.78
N ALA A 417 -2.78 -30.17 12.50
CA ALA A 417 -1.80 -30.22 13.57
C ALA A 417 -2.33 -31.03 14.76
N ASN A 418 -3.57 -30.78 15.18
CA ASN A 418 -4.21 -31.48 16.31
C ASN A 418 -4.49 -32.95 16.00
N GLY A 419 -4.83 -33.28 14.75
CA GLY A 419 -5.03 -34.64 14.28
C GLY A 419 -3.76 -35.51 14.22
N ARG A 420 -2.57 -34.91 14.35
CA ARG A 420 -1.28 -35.62 14.54
C ARG A 420 -0.98 -35.95 16.00
N SER A 421 -1.69 -35.32 16.95
CA SER A 421 -1.39 -35.36 18.39
C SER A 421 -2.38 -36.16 19.23
N THR A 422 -3.36 -36.87 18.66
CA THR A 422 -4.17 -37.82 19.43
C THR A 422 -3.41 -39.15 19.59
N PRO A 423 -2.92 -39.50 20.80
CA PRO A 423 -2.51 -40.86 21.07
C PRO A 423 -3.81 -41.65 21.23
N THR A 424 -4.19 -42.42 20.24
CA THR A 424 -5.19 -43.46 20.47
C THR A 424 -4.58 -44.46 21.43
N ASN A 425 -5.02 -44.42 22.69
CA ASN A 425 -4.76 -45.42 23.73
C ASN A 425 -5.40 -46.77 23.34
N ALA A 426 -4.89 -47.41 22.29
CA ALA A 426 -5.16 -48.79 21.96
C ALA A 426 -3.82 -49.55 22.01
N PRO A 427 -3.74 -50.71 22.68
CA PRO A 427 -2.49 -51.45 22.79
C PRO A 427 -1.98 -51.86 21.39
N PRO A 428 -0.66 -51.91 21.17
CA PRO A 428 -0.11 -52.35 19.90
C PRO A 428 -0.35 -53.86 19.76
N VAL A 429 -1.27 -54.26 18.88
CA VAL A 429 -1.35 -55.64 18.40
C VAL A 429 -0.28 -55.80 17.31
N PRO A 430 0.65 -56.76 17.42
CA PRO A 430 1.66 -56.95 16.41
C PRO A 430 1.09 -57.75 15.24
N SER A 431 0.86 -57.10 14.10
CA SER A 431 0.76 -57.81 12.82
C SER A 431 1.62 -57.10 11.78
N GLY A 432 2.63 -57.84 11.31
CA GLY A 432 3.50 -57.38 10.23
C GLY A 432 2.75 -57.42 8.90
N ALA A 433 2.73 -56.27 8.22
CA ALA A 433 2.65 -56.15 6.76
C ALA A 433 2.81 -54.65 6.39
N ASP A 434 3.91 -54.36 5.70
CA ASP A 434 4.13 -53.28 4.73
C ASP A 434 3.66 -51.84 5.04
N SER A 435 4.66 -51.00 5.30
CA SER A 435 4.62 -49.55 5.50
C SER A 435 4.21 -48.76 4.24
N LYS A 436 2.93 -48.83 3.83
CA LYS A 436 2.32 -47.90 2.85
C LYS A 436 1.02 -47.21 3.33
N ALA A 437 0.49 -47.56 4.51
CA ALA A 437 -0.79 -47.06 5.00
C ALA A 437 -0.78 -45.63 5.59
N GLY A 438 0.39 -45.09 5.96
CA GLY A 438 0.48 -43.78 6.65
C GLY A 438 0.18 -42.55 5.77
N ALA A 439 0.54 -42.59 4.48
CA ALA A 439 0.27 -41.49 3.56
C ALA A 439 -1.21 -41.42 3.13
N ALA A 440 -1.83 -42.57 2.81
CA ALA A 440 -3.24 -42.64 2.39
C ALA A 440 -4.23 -42.20 3.49
N SER A 441 -3.95 -42.55 4.76
CA SER A 441 -4.78 -42.13 5.91
C SER A 441 -4.71 -40.63 6.20
N THR A 442 -3.59 -39.98 5.87
CA THR A 442 -3.41 -38.54 6.07
C THR A 442 -4.11 -37.75 4.97
N THR A 443 -4.06 -38.24 3.73
CA THR A 443 -4.77 -37.63 2.58
C THR A 443 -6.29 -37.69 2.77
N SER A 444 -6.86 -38.84 3.18
CA SER A 444 -8.31 -38.95 3.40
C SER A 444 -8.83 -38.03 4.51
N LYS A 445 -7.99 -37.74 5.52
CA LYS A 445 -8.34 -36.81 6.60
C LYS A 445 -8.34 -35.34 6.15
N PHE A 446 -7.45 -34.95 5.24
CA PHE A 446 -7.40 -33.58 4.69
C PHE A 446 -8.66 -33.24 3.89
N GLU A 447 -9.14 -34.19 3.07
CA GLU A 447 -10.29 -34.02 2.17
C GLU A 447 -11.63 -33.90 2.91
N GLN A 448 -11.74 -34.55 4.08
CA GLN A 448 -12.97 -34.67 4.89
C GLN A 448 -13.11 -33.57 5.97
N THR A 449 -12.29 -32.53 5.92
CA THR A 449 -12.37 -31.41 6.87
C THR A 449 -13.54 -30.47 6.55
N ALA A 450 -14.12 -29.84 7.57
CA ALA A 450 -15.18 -28.85 7.39
C ALA A 450 -14.69 -27.66 6.54
N ALA A 451 -13.44 -27.22 6.74
CA ALA A 451 -12.84 -26.18 5.91
C ALA A 451 -12.81 -26.57 4.41
N MET A 452 -12.51 -27.84 4.10
CA MET A 452 -12.51 -28.34 2.73
C MET A 452 -13.92 -28.43 2.11
N ASP A 453 -14.95 -28.71 2.91
CA ASP A 453 -16.34 -28.64 2.46
C ASP A 453 -16.69 -27.21 1.98
N VAL A 454 -16.27 -26.18 2.72
CA VAL A 454 -16.47 -24.77 2.33
C VAL A 454 -15.64 -24.42 1.09
N PHE A 455 -14.38 -24.86 0.99
CA PHE A 455 -13.56 -24.62 -0.20
C PHE A 455 -14.16 -25.24 -1.47
N ARG A 456 -14.75 -26.44 -1.38
CA ARG A 456 -15.45 -27.09 -2.48
C ARG A 456 -16.72 -26.33 -2.87
N TYR A 457 -17.55 -25.99 -1.89
CA TYR A 457 -18.76 -25.19 -2.11
C TYR A 457 -18.46 -23.86 -2.81
N LEU A 458 -17.43 -23.12 -2.39
CA LEU A 458 -17.03 -21.88 -3.06
C LEU A 458 -16.54 -22.12 -4.49
N ALA A 459 -15.82 -23.23 -4.73
CA ALA A 459 -15.34 -23.57 -6.08
C ALA A 459 -16.49 -23.92 -7.04
N ASP A 460 -17.55 -24.56 -6.55
CA ASP A 460 -18.66 -25.02 -7.38
C ASP A 460 -19.75 -23.95 -7.56
N GLU A 461 -20.10 -23.22 -6.50
CA GLU A 461 -21.29 -22.35 -6.45
C GLU A 461 -21.02 -20.87 -6.78
N LEU A 462 -19.78 -20.38 -6.65
CA LEU A 462 -19.47 -19.01 -7.07
C LEU A 462 -19.61 -18.87 -8.58
N ASP A 463 -20.07 -17.70 -9.04
CA ASP A 463 -20.06 -17.34 -10.47
C ASP A 463 -18.62 -17.12 -10.98
N THR A 464 -18.46 -16.93 -12.29
CA THR A 464 -17.15 -16.79 -12.93
C THR A 464 -16.28 -15.68 -12.30
N GLU A 465 -16.88 -14.54 -11.96
CA GLU A 465 -16.18 -13.43 -11.30
C GLU A 465 -15.77 -13.80 -9.87
N GLY A 466 -16.68 -14.40 -9.10
CA GLY A 466 -16.42 -14.84 -7.72
C GLY A 466 -15.33 -15.89 -7.67
N ARG A 467 -15.38 -16.90 -8.54
CA ARG A 467 -14.36 -17.95 -8.64
C ARG A 467 -12.98 -17.39 -8.99
N TYR A 468 -12.90 -16.42 -9.90
CA TYR A 468 -11.63 -15.77 -10.22
C TYR A 468 -11.00 -15.14 -8.97
N TRP A 469 -11.76 -14.35 -8.21
CA TRP A 469 -11.26 -13.71 -7.00
C TRP A 469 -10.99 -14.70 -5.87
N TYR A 470 -11.78 -15.77 -5.76
CA TYR A 470 -11.56 -16.85 -4.81
C TYR A 470 -10.24 -17.59 -5.08
N PHE A 471 -10.00 -18.04 -6.31
CA PHE A 471 -8.72 -18.68 -6.67
C PHE A 471 -7.55 -17.69 -6.56
N SER A 472 -7.76 -16.42 -6.90
CA SER A 472 -6.76 -15.37 -6.69
C SER A 472 -6.43 -15.17 -5.20
N SER A 473 -7.43 -15.27 -4.33
CA SER A 473 -7.26 -15.23 -2.87
C SER A 473 -6.43 -16.42 -2.37
N LEU A 474 -6.74 -17.64 -2.79
CA LEU A 474 -5.93 -18.83 -2.49
C LEU A 474 -4.47 -18.63 -2.95
N ALA A 475 -4.28 -18.14 -4.17
CA ALA A 475 -2.96 -17.89 -4.75
C ALA A 475 -2.19 -16.76 -4.03
N ASN A 476 -2.85 -15.83 -3.32
CA ASN A 476 -2.17 -14.81 -2.51
C ASN A 476 -1.39 -15.42 -1.34
N HIS A 477 -1.71 -16.64 -0.93
CA HIS A 477 -1.00 -17.32 0.15
C HIS A 477 0.17 -18.19 -0.33
N LEU A 478 0.37 -18.32 -1.65
CA LEU A 478 1.50 -19.04 -2.26
C LEU A 478 2.78 -18.17 -2.26
N ARG A 479 3.35 -17.91 -1.09
CA ARG A 479 4.48 -16.98 -0.86
C ARG A 479 5.79 -17.72 -0.60
N TYR A 480 6.57 -17.35 0.40
CA TYR A 480 7.76 -18.10 0.84
C TYR A 480 7.40 -19.38 1.60
N PRO A 481 8.33 -20.32 1.84
CA PRO A 481 8.07 -21.51 2.66
C PRO A 481 7.51 -21.14 4.04
N ASN A 482 6.26 -21.51 4.29
CA ASN A 482 5.55 -21.38 5.57
C ASN A 482 4.34 -22.32 5.56
N SER A 483 3.68 -22.50 6.70
CA SER A 483 2.55 -23.43 6.82
C SER A 483 1.34 -23.04 5.97
N HIS A 484 1.08 -21.74 5.76
CA HIS A 484 -0.01 -21.29 4.90
C HIS A 484 0.29 -21.62 3.44
N THR A 485 1.48 -21.29 2.97
CA THR A 485 1.91 -21.58 1.59
C THR A 485 1.79 -23.06 1.26
N HIS A 486 2.24 -23.94 2.17
CA HIS A 486 2.07 -25.37 2.01
C HIS A 486 0.59 -25.77 1.99
N TYR A 487 -0.22 -25.31 2.95
CA TYR A 487 -1.64 -25.63 3.03
C TYR A 487 -2.41 -25.23 1.77
N PHE A 488 -2.28 -23.97 1.35
CA PHE A 488 -3.00 -23.45 0.19
C PHE A 488 -2.50 -24.04 -1.13
N SER A 489 -1.23 -24.43 -1.23
CA SER A 489 -0.74 -25.25 -2.36
C SER A 489 -1.51 -26.57 -2.44
N CYS A 490 -1.66 -27.28 -1.32
CA CYS A 490 -2.42 -28.53 -1.27
C CYS A 490 -3.90 -28.31 -1.59
N VAL A 491 -4.54 -27.24 -1.10
CA VAL A 491 -5.94 -26.91 -1.42
C VAL A 491 -6.12 -26.68 -2.92
N ILE A 492 -5.26 -25.88 -3.55
CA ILE A 492 -5.36 -25.60 -4.99
C ILE A 492 -5.20 -26.88 -5.81
N LEU A 493 -4.18 -27.69 -5.51
CA LEU A 493 -3.93 -28.95 -6.20
C LEU A 493 -5.08 -29.95 -6.00
N TYR A 494 -5.64 -30.01 -4.79
CA TYR A 494 -6.81 -30.83 -4.50
C TYR A 494 -8.04 -30.37 -5.29
N LEU A 495 -8.39 -29.08 -5.27
CA LEU A 495 -9.54 -28.56 -6.01
C LEU A 495 -9.42 -28.82 -7.52
N PHE A 496 -8.21 -28.72 -8.08
CA PHE A 496 -7.94 -29.06 -9.47
C PHE A 496 -8.18 -30.55 -9.76
N SER A 497 -7.74 -31.44 -8.86
CA SER A 497 -7.92 -32.89 -9.00
C SER A 497 -9.36 -33.36 -8.76
N TYR A 498 -10.02 -32.78 -7.76
CA TYR A 498 -11.35 -33.15 -7.30
C TYR A 498 -12.44 -32.70 -8.25
N SER A 499 -12.34 -31.46 -8.77
CA SER A 499 -13.42 -30.89 -9.56
C SER A 499 -13.54 -31.59 -10.93
N SER A 500 -14.75 -32.03 -11.27
CA SER A 500 -15.09 -32.45 -12.64
C SER A 500 -15.44 -31.27 -13.54
N ASN A 501 -15.66 -30.09 -12.96
CA ASN A 501 -16.01 -28.87 -13.69
C ASN A 501 -14.78 -28.31 -14.41
N LYS A 502 -14.77 -28.40 -15.75
CA LYS A 502 -13.68 -27.88 -16.58
C LYS A 502 -13.39 -26.40 -16.33
N MET A 503 -14.43 -25.59 -16.05
CA MET A 503 -14.29 -24.16 -15.78
C MET A 503 -13.49 -23.90 -14.49
N VAL A 504 -13.66 -24.72 -13.46
CA VAL A 504 -12.87 -24.62 -12.22
C VAL A 504 -11.39 -24.87 -12.51
N LYS A 505 -11.07 -25.92 -13.26
CA LYS A 505 -9.68 -26.24 -13.64
C LYS A 505 -9.06 -25.15 -14.50
N GLU A 506 -9.80 -24.64 -15.48
CA GLU A 506 -9.36 -23.55 -16.35
C GLU A 506 -9.09 -22.27 -15.54
N GLN A 507 -9.99 -21.88 -14.63
CA GLN A 507 -9.81 -20.68 -13.81
C GLN A 507 -8.65 -20.81 -12.82
N ILE A 508 -8.44 -21.98 -12.20
CA ILE A 508 -7.24 -22.25 -11.38
C ILE A 508 -5.99 -22.04 -12.24
N THR A 509 -5.94 -22.66 -13.42
CA THR A 509 -4.81 -22.56 -14.34
C THR A 509 -4.54 -21.13 -14.77
N ARG A 510 -5.60 -20.38 -15.14
CA ARG A 510 -5.52 -18.97 -15.52
C ARG A 510 -4.92 -18.11 -14.40
N VAL A 511 -5.38 -18.28 -13.16
CA VAL A 511 -4.88 -17.50 -12.00
C VAL A 511 -3.40 -17.79 -11.73
N LEU A 512 -2.96 -19.04 -11.86
CA LEU A 512 -1.54 -19.39 -11.68
C LEU A 512 -0.69 -18.79 -12.80
N ILE A 513 -1.14 -18.91 -14.06
CA ILE A 513 -0.35 -18.51 -15.21
C ILE A 513 -0.31 -17.00 -15.40
N GLU A 514 -1.41 -16.28 -15.21
CA GLU A 514 -1.38 -14.81 -15.33
C GLU A 514 -0.31 -14.20 -14.40
N ARG A 515 -0.10 -14.83 -13.23
CA ARG A 515 0.96 -14.45 -12.28
C ARG A 515 2.35 -14.88 -12.73
N LEU A 516 2.51 -15.95 -13.49
CA LEU A 516 3.81 -16.43 -13.97
C LEU A 516 4.28 -15.75 -15.27
N ILE A 517 3.36 -15.33 -16.14
CA ILE A 517 3.69 -14.57 -17.36
C ILE A 517 4.10 -13.12 -17.05
N ALA A 518 3.67 -12.60 -15.89
CA ALA A 518 4.06 -11.28 -15.45
C ALA A 518 5.57 -11.19 -15.22
N ASN A 519 6.14 -9.99 -15.40
CA ASN A 519 7.54 -9.73 -15.11
C ASN A 519 7.89 -10.10 -13.65
N ARG A 520 9.10 -10.62 -13.46
CA ARG A 520 9.67 -10.95 -12.15
C ARG A 520 9.58 -9.77 -11.16
N PRO A 521 9.53 -10.04 -9.85
CA PRO A 521 9.69 -11.34 -9.17
C PRO A 521 8.43 -12.22 -9.21
N HIS A 522 8.61 -13.52 -8.96
CA HIS A 522 7.53 -14.50 -8.79
C HIS A 522 7.56 -15.07 -7.37
N PRO A 523 6.41 -15.19 -6.68
CA PRO A 523 6.38 -15.83 -5.37
C PRO A 523 6.85 -17.29 -5.43
N TRP A 524 7.64 -17.71 -4.45
CA TRP A 524 8.24 -19.06 -4.42
C TRP A 524 7.20 -20.18 -4.46
N GLY A 525 6.17 -20.08 -3.62
CA GLY A 525 5.10 -21.06 -3.51
C GLY A 525 4.27 -21.14 -4.78
N LEU A 526 4.10 -20.03 -5.50
CA LEU A 526 3.41 -20.02 -6.79
C LEU A 526 4.14 -20.91 -7.81
N LEU A 527 5.46 -20.75 -7.92
CA LEU A 527 6.29 -21.59 -8.78
C LEU A 527 6.20 -23.06 -8.36
N VAL A 528 6.37 -23.35 -7.07
CA VAL A 528 6.31 -24.71 -6.53
C VAL A 528 4.98 -25.39 -6.83
N THR A 529 3.86 -24.72 -6.57
CA THR A 529 2.52 -25.26 -6.83
C THR A 529 2.31 -25.52 -8.32
N PHE A 530 2.73 -24.59 -9.19
CA PHE A 530 2.58 -24.76 -10.64
C PHE A 530 3.48 -25.88 -11.18
N ILE A 531 4.72 -25.98 -10.70
CA ILE A 531 5.64 -27.07 -11.06
C ILE A 531 5.06 -28.43 -10.68
N GLU A 532 4.50 -28.56 -9.48
CA GLU A 532 3.85 -29.80 -9.04
C GLU A 532 2.66 -30.16 -9.93
N LEU A 533 1.80 -29.17 -10.24
CA LEU A 533 0.62 -29.35 -11.09
C LEU A 533 0.98 -29.89 -12.49
N ILE A 534 2.04 -29.37 -13.11
CA ILE A 534 2.42 -29.77 -14.48
C ILE A 534 3.31 -31.02 -14.53
N ARG A 535 4.04 -31.35 -13.46
CA ARG A 535 4.95 -32.50 -13.43
C ARG A 535 4.27 -33.77 -12.95
N ASN A 536 3.38 -33.67 -11.98
CA ASN A 536 2.73 -34.84 -11.41
C ASN A 536 1.59 -35.30 -12.33
N LYS A 537 1.82 -36.45 -12.98
CA LYS A 537 0.90 -37.04 -13.96
C LYS A 537 -0.48 -37.36 -13.38
N SER A 538 -0.63 -37.48 -12.05
CA SER A 538 -1.93 -37.74 -11.43
C SER A 538 -2.94 -36.63 -11.68
N TYR A 539 -2.48 -35.38 -11.85
CA TYR A 539 -3.37 -34.24 -12.12
C TYR A 539 -3.90 -34.21 -13.55
N LYS A 540 -3.29 -34.97 -14.49
CA LYS A 540 -3.70 -34.97 -15.90
C LYS A 540 -3.79 -33.56 -16.49
N PHE A 541 -2.88 -32.69 -16.09
CA PHE A 541 -2.88 -31.29 -16.51
C PHE A 541 -2.77 -31.16 -18.03
N TRP A 542 -1.83 -31.86 -18.65
CA TRP A 542 -1.63 -31.83 -20.10
C TRP A 542 -2.74 -32.52 -20.92
N GLU A 543 -3.71 -33.16 -20.27
CA GLU A 543 -4.87 -33.77 -20.92
C GLU A 543 -6.08 -32.80 -20.98
N GLN A 544 -5.93 -31.55 -20.52
CA GLN A 544 -7.03 -30.58 -20.50
C GLN A 544 -7.20 -29.89 -21.88
N ASP A 545 -8.41 -29.96 -22.45
CA ASP A 545 -8.72 -29.44 -23.79
C ASP A 545 -8.42 -27.94 -23.99
N TYR A 546 -8.58 -27.12 -22.95
CA TYR A 546 -8.38 -25.67 -23.02
C TYR A 546 -6.90 -25.26 -23.18
N LEU A 547 -5.96 -26.18 -23.00
CA LEU A 547 -4.53 -25.91 -23.21
C LEU A 547 -4.17 -25.82 -24.69
N GLU A 548 -4.98 -26.42 -25.57
CA GLU A 548 -4.75 -26.48 -27.02
C GLU A 548 -5.81 -25.70 -27.82
N CYS A 549 -6.58 -24.83 -27.15
CA CYS A 549 -7.68 -24.11 -27.80
C CYS A 549 -7.23 -23.06 -28.82
N SER A 550 -5.97 -22.60 -28.74
CA SER A 550 -5.31 -21.81 -29.78
C SER A 550 -3.79 -22.01 -29.77
N SER A 551 -3.12 -21.70 -30.88
CA SER A 551 -1.66 -21.73 -30.99
C SER A 551 -0.99 -20.76 -30.01
N GLU A 552 -1.55 -19.56 -29.84
CA GLU A 552 -1.01 -18.53 -28.95
C GLU A 552 -1.07 -18.98 -27.48
N ILE A 553 -2.19 -19.62 -27.09
CA ILE A 553 -2.37 -20.13 -25.73
C ILE A 553 -1.37 -21.25 -25.47
N LYS A 554 -1.21 -22.19 -26.41
CA LYS A 554 -0.24 -23.27 -26.31
C LYS A 554 1.20 -22.75 -26.17
N GLU A 555 1.58 -21.74 -26.95
CA GLU A 555 2.91 -21.10 -26.85
C GLU A 555 3.16 -20.49 -25.46
N VAL A 556 2.16 -19.79 -24.89
CA VAL A 556 2.27 -19.23 -23.53
C VAL A 556 2.49 -20.33 -22.49
N PHE A 557 1.76 -21.44 -22.59
CA PHE A 557 1.95 -22.59 -21.69
C PHE A 557 3.33 -23.21 -21.84
N ASP A 558 3.79 -23.42 -23.07
CA ASP A 558 5.12 -23.97 -23.36
C ASP A 558 6.23 -23.06 -22.83
N ASP A 559 6.10 -21.73 -22.95
CA ASP A 559 7.05 -20.75 -22.41
C ASP A 559 7.14 -20.79 -20.88
N VAL A 560 6.00 -20.78 -20.20
CA VAL A 560 5.95 -20.84 -18.74
C VAL A 560 6.48 -22.19 -18.26
N ALA A 561 6.11 -23.28 -18.93
CA ALA A 561 6.60 -24.62 -18.62
C ALA A 561 8.11 -24.72 -18.83
N ARG A 562 8.67 -24.19 -19.92
CA ARG A 562 10.14 -24.14 -20.13
C ARG A 562 10.85 -23.40 -19.00
N THR A 563 10.28 -22.28 -18.57
CA THR A 563 10.82 -21.49 -17.43
C THR A 563 10.76 -22.27 -16.12
N CYS A 564 9.70 -23.06 -15.90
CA CYS A 564 9.45 -23.83 -14.68
C CYS A 564 10.06 -25.24 -14.67
N LEU A 565 10.45 -25.78 -15.82
CA LEU A 565 11.03 -27.13 -15.96
C LEU A 565 12.55 -27.07 -16.16
N GLY A 566 13.11 -25.89 -16.43
CA GLY A 566 14.53 -25.66 -16.68
C GLY A 566 14.95 -26.12 -18.08
N ALA A 567 15.41 -25.20 -18.92
CA ALA A 567 16.20 -25.55 -20.09
C ALA A 567 17.66 -25.81 -19.66
N ALA A 568 18.31 -26.80 -20.29
CA ALA A 568 19.73 -27.10 -20.08
C ALA A 568 20.61 -25.85 -20.28
N PRO A 569 21.74 -25.72 -19.56
CA PRO A 569 22.62 -24.55 -19.65
C PRO A 569 23.21 -24.46 -21.07
N GLY A 570 22.75 -23.50 -21.87
CA GLY A 570 23.27 -23.35 -23.23
C GLY A 570 22.71 -22.22 -24.09
N THR A 571 21.59 -21.58 -23.76
CA THR A 571 21.05 -20.46 -24.56
C THR A 571 20.79 -19.23 -23.71
N SER A 572 21.70 -18.26 -23.79
CA SER A 572 21.43 -16.89 -23.37
C SER A 572 20.31 -16.31 -24.25
N SER A 573 19.07 -16.35 -23.78
CA SER A 573 17.99 -15.57 -24.38
C SER A 573 17.54 -14.51 -23.38
N ALA A 574 17.81 -13.24 -23.73
CA ALA A 574 17.01 -12.13 -23.24
C ALA A 574 15.53 -12.48 -23.46
N SER A 575 14.70 -12.25 -22.44
CA SER A 575 13.26 -12.49 -22.50
C SER A 575 12.67 -11.71 -23.70
N PRO A 576 12.05 -12.36 -24.72
CA PRO A 576 11.47 -11.64 -25.85
C PRO A 576 10.16 -10.92 -25.51
N LEU A 577 9.60 -11.12 -24.31
CA LEU A 577 8.23 -10.70 -23.97
C LEU A 577 8.07 -9.23 -23.54
N ALA A 578 9.05 -8.36 -23.81
CA ALA A 578 8.92 -6.91 -23.59
C ALA A 578 8.71 -6.07 -24.87
N SER A 579 8.74 -6.68 -26.06
CA SER A 579 8.73 -5.91 -27.33
C SER A 579 7.35 -5.48 -27.85
N LEU A 580 6.28 -5.62 -27.07
CA LEU A 580 4.95 -5.05 -27.40
C LEU A 580 4.61 -3.76 -26.62
N GLY A 581 5.57 -3.18 -25.89
CA GLY A 581 5.44 -1.88 -25.23
C GLY A 581 6.48 -0.88 -25.70
N GLY A 582 6.21 -0.18 -26.80
CA GLY A 582 7.09 0.86 -27.34
C GLY A 582 7.29 2.04 -26.37
N SER A 583 8.53 2.23 -25.92
CA SER A 583 9.26 3.52 -25.88
C SER A 583 10.55 3.31 -25.09
N THR A 584 11.67 3.42 -25.80
CA THR A 584 13.03 3.27 -25.31
C THR A 584 13.39 4.44 -24.38
N ILE A 585 13.84 4.13 -23.17
CA ILE A 585 14.56 5.07 -22.30
C ILE A 585 16.03 4.64 -22.29
N PRO A 586 17.00 5.52 -22.64
CA PRO A 586 18.40 5.14 -22.66
C PRO A 586 18.96 5.03 -21.23
N THR A 587 19.71 3.95 -21.00
CA THR A 587 20.48 3.66 -19.80
C THR A 587 21.69 4.58 -19.69
N LEU A 588 21.77 5.34 -18.59
CA LEU A 588 22.98 6.06 -18.19
C LEU A 588 23.86 5.12 -17.33
N SER A 589 25.07 4.89 -17.79
CA SER A 589 26.16 4.19 -17.10
C SER A 589 26.66 4.98 -15.88
N PRO A 590 27.02 4.35 -14.76
CA PRO A 590 27.67 5.02 -13.65
C PRO A 590 29.17 5.13 -13.93
N SER A 591 29.67 6.36 -14.08
CA SER A 591 31.10 6.65 -14.03
C SER A 591 31.58 6.52 -12.58
N ALA A 592 32.56 5.64 -12.38
CA ALA A 592 33.39 5.60 -11.19
C ALA A 592 34.37 6.78 -11.20
N SER A 593 34.50 7.48 -10.09
CA SER A 593 35.74 8.14 -9.69
C SER A 593 35.73 8.41 -8.19
N SER A 594 36.89 8.09 -7.61
CA SER A 594 37.47 8.59 -6.36
C SER A 594 37.04 9.98 -5.92
#